data_AF-A0A0G3M6W7-F1
#
_entry.id   AF-A0A0G3M6W7-F1
#
_cell.length_a   1.000
_cell.length_b   1.000
_cell.length_c   1.000
_cell.angle_alpha   90.00
_cell.angle_beta   90.00
_cell.angle_gamma   90.00
#
_symmetry.space_group_name_H-M   'P 1'
#
loop_
_entity.id
_entity.type
_entity.pdbx_description
1 polymer ?
#
loop_
_entity_poly.entity_id
_entity_poly.type
_entity_poly.pdbx_seq_one_letter_code
_entity_poly.pdbx_strand_id
1 'polypeptide(L)'
;MAKNYFLKIFAGFALLGLLASCNTTSDPTESIPNPDEGAPPQKILSKVSVNASSEEEFVTTAGVLEKAVFKDEVNTNANYTGTVTYTNKKITNIKFVSTASTSMNYTFDITPDGKGNIYNASCVATSVNAGAAYVSDLAFTYDTAGKLTKVLEKRKVGGITAYNVFVENLFTYSGENIAQVTVSKGMLDINGTPNMATAVVSKYSFQNYDTQKSPYSTLPKPFFIIRGLISPGHLYKASPNNPTSKYFQLPSPAAPVNTAQTYSYDQQGYPLVEKNQNIVFTYKNL
;
A
#
# COMPACT_ATOMS: atom_id res chain seq x y z
N MET A 1 -10.29 19.77 -31.65
CA MET A 1 -10.94 19.62 -30.34
C MET A 1 -10.32 18.44 -29.59
N ALA A 2 -9.13 18.63 -29.01
CA ALA A 2 -8.49 17.61 -28.17
C ALA A 2 -9.21 17.61 -26.82
N LYS A 3 -10.02 16.57 -26.57
CA LYS A 3 -10.79 16.45 -25.33
C LYS A 3 -9.83 16.31 -24.14
N ASN A 4 -10.09 17.10 -23.09
CA ASN A 4 -9.37 17.16 -21.82
C ASN A 4 -9.47 15.84 -21.01
N TYR A 5 -8.90 14.75 -21.53
CA TYR A 5 -8.75 13.48 -20.79
C TYR A 5 -7.61 13.54 -19.77
N PHE A 6 -6.66 14.47 -19.94
CA PHE A 6 -5.49 14.61 -19.09
C PHE A 6 -5.86 14.99 -17.65
N LEU A 7 -6.81 15.93 -17.44
CA LEU A 7 -7.21 16.37 -16.09
C LEU A 7 -8.01 15.32 -15.30
N LYS A 8 -8.74 14.41 -15.95
CA LYS A 8 -9.60 13.44 -15.25
C LYS A 8 -8.83 12.28 -14.59
N ILE A 9 -7.56 12.10 -14.95
CA ILE A 9 -6.68 11.06 -14.40
C ILE A 9 -6.02 11.50 -13.06
N PHE A 10 -6.22 12.76 -12.64
CA PHE A 10 -5.54 13.35 -11.46
C PHE A 10 -6.38 13.42 -10.18
N ALA A 11 -7.68 13.14 -10.21
CA ALA A 11 -8.60 13.51 -9.12
C ALA A 11 -9.29 12.33 -8.40
N GLY A 12 -8.65 11.16 -8.30
CA GLY A 12 -9.34 9.94 -7.89
C GLY A 12 -8.61 9.06 -6.91
N PHE A 13 -7.96 9.60 -5.88
CA PHE A 13 -7.44 8.76 -4.80
C PHE A 13 -7.55 9.48 -3.45
N ALA A 14 -8.10 8.74 -2.47
CA ALA A 14 -8.27 9.07 -1.06
C ALA A 14 -9.33 10.13 -0.71
N LEU A 15 -10.57 9.72 -0.44
CA LEU A 15 -11.44 10.53 0.45
C LEU A 15 -12.63 9.81 1.13
N LEU A 16 -12.60 8.51 1.39
CA LEU A 16 -13.71 7.85 2.09
C LEU A 16 -13.19 7.00 3.25
N GLY A 17 -13.02 7.66 4.39
CA GLY A 17 -12.64 7.02 5.67
C GLY A 17 -12.09 7.99 6.74
N LEU A 18 -11.89 9.27 6.42
CA LEU A 18 -11.12 10.20 7.27
C LEU A 18 -12.00 11.31 7.87
N LEU A 19 -13.19 10.96 8.35
CA LEU A 19 -14.01 11.90 9.12
C LEU A 19 -13.73 11.73 10.63
N ALA A 20 -13.05 12.75 11.15
CA ALA A 20 -13.03 13.23 12.53
C ALA A 20 -12.84 12.22 13.68
N SER A 21 -11.68 12.30 14.33
CA SER A 21 -11.61 12.13 15.78
C SER A 21 -10.56 13.07 16.38
N CYS A 22 -11.02 14.07 17.14
CA CYS A 22 -10.17 14.76 18.11
C CYS A 22 -10.11 13.87 19.36
N ASN A 23 -8.93 13.35 19.71
CA ASN A 23 -8.57 13.22 21.11
C ASN A 23 -7.04 13.19 21.27
N THR A 24 -6.53 14.08 22.12
CA THR A 24 -5.11 14.15 22.49
C THR A 24 -4.97 13.61 23.91
N THR A 25 -4.78 12.30 24.04
CA THR A 25 -4.25 11.71 25.27
C THR A 25 -3.62 10.37 24.93
N SER A 26 -2.30 10.29 25.15
CA SER A 26 -1.54 9.05 25.14
C SER A 26 -2.04 8.15 26.26
N ASP A 27 -2.71 7.06 25.91
CA ASP A 27 -3.19 6.04 26.84
C ASP A 27 -2.05 5.04 27.12
N PRO A 28 -1.76 4.67 28.39
CA PRO A 28 -0.82 3.60 28.71
C PRO A 28 -1.13 2.32 27.94
N THR A 29 -0.08 1.66 27.47
CA THR A 29 -0.16 0.37 26.78
C THR A 29 -0.70 -0.69 27.75
N GLU A 30 -1.99 -1.01 27.65
CA GLU A 30 -2.55 -2.16 28.34
C GLU A 30 -2.06 -3.44 27.66
N SER A 31 -1.24 -4.22 28.37
CA SER A 31 -0.90 -5.60 28.01
C SER A 31 -1.55 -6.53 29.03
N ILE A 32 -2.39 -7.45 28.57
CA ILE A 32 -3.01 -8.48 29.41
C ILE A 32 -1.94 -9.56 29.64
N PRO A 33 -1.69 -10.13 30.83
CA PRO A 33 -0.67 -11.18 31.04
C PRO A 33 -0.99 -12.53 30.36
N ASN A 34 0.03 -13.24 29.85
CA ASN A 34 -0.12 -14.58 29.24
C ASN A 34 -0.27 -15.66 30.33
N PRO A 35 -1.33 -16.49 30.31
CA PRO A 35 -1.51 -17.53 31.32
C PRO A 35 -0.65 -18.79 31.10
N ASP A 36 0.06 -18.94 29.97
CA ASP A 36 0.86 -20.13 29.66
C ASP A 36 2.36 -19.84 29.46
N GLU A 37 3.21 -20.67 30.08
CA GLU A 37 4.69 -20.60 30.07
C GLU A 37 5.36 -21.05 28.75
N GLY A 38 4.57 -21.38 27.72
CA GLY A 38 5.08 -21.83 26.42
C GLY A 38 5.51 -20.70 25.48
N ALA A 39 6.39 -21.00 24.52
CA ALA A 39 6.66 -20.07 23.43
C ALA A 39 5.35 -19.80 22.66
N PRO A 40 4.94 -18.53 22.53
CA PRO A 40 3.66 -18.19 21.90
C PRO A 40 3.58 -18.72 20.46
N PRO A 41 2.44 -19.28 20.00
CA PRO A 41 2.29 -19.77 18.64
C PRO A 41 2.46 -18.63 17.63
N GLN A 42 3.06 -18.93 16.48
CA GLN A 42 3.25 -17.95 15.42
C GLN A 42 1.88 -17.50 14.89
N LYS A 43 1.67 -16.18 14.82
CA LYS A 43 0.44 -15.58 14.31
C LYS A 43 0.61 -15.10 12.89
N ILE A 44 -0.49 -15.18 12.13
CA ILE A 44 -0.61 -14.56 10.82
C ILE A 44 -1.90 -13.75 10.74
N LEU A 45 -1.79 -12.51 10.27
CA LEU A 45 -2.95 -11.64 10.07
C LEU A 45 -3.91 -12.31 9.07
N SER A 46 -5.17 -12.41 9.46
CA SER A 46 -6.21 -13.06 8.66
C SER A 46 -7.29 -12.08 8.21
N LYS A 47 -7.57 -11.04 9.00
CA LYS A 47 -8.63 -10.08 8.70
C LYS A 47 -8.40 -8.75 9.40
N VAL A 48 -8.81 -7.67 8.74
CA VAL A 48 -8.90 -6.31 9.28
C VAL A 48 -10.32 -5.84 9.05
N SER A 49 -10.99 -5.35 10.10
CA SER A 49 -12.37 -4.87 10.02
C SER A 49 -12.51 -3.48 10.61
N VAL A 50 -13.37 -2.65 10.03
CA VAL A 50 -13.74 -1.32 10.55
C VAL A 50 -15.21 -1.34 10.88
N ASN A 51 -15.59 -1.00 12.11
CA ASN A 51 -17.00 -0.98 12.55
C ASN A 51 -17.75 -2.28 12.18
N ALA A 52 -17.13 -3.43 12.47
CA ALA A 52 -17.61 -4.78 12.13
C ALA A 52 -17.73 -5.11 10.62
N SER A 53 -17.40 -4.18 9.72
CA SER A 53 -17.31 -4.44 8.28
C SER A 53 -15.91 -4.92 7.91
N SER A 54 -15.83 -6.00 7.13
CA SER A 54 -14.54 -6.48 6.62
C SER A 54 -13.92 -5.47 5.66
N GLU A 55 -12.71 -5.01 5.95
CA GLU A 55 -11.94 -4.13 5.08
C GLU A 55 -10.88 -4.91 4.29
N GLU A 56 -10.21 -5.85 4.95
CA GLU A 56 -9.16 -6.68 4.38
C GLU A 56 -9.26 -8.11 4.91
N GLU A 57 -9.08 -9.10 4.04
CA GLU A 57 -9.00 -10.52 4.40
C GLU A 57 -7.81 -11.16 3.72
N PHE A 58 -7.04 -11.94 4.48
CA PHE A 58 -5.81 -12.58 4.02
C PHE A 58 -5.95 -14.10 4.16
N VAL A 59 -5.97 -14.77 3.01
CA VAL A 59 -6.03 -16.24 2.93
C VAL A 59 -4.61 -16.75 2.78
N THR A 60 -4.20 -17.56 3.76
CA THR A 60 -2.86 -18.17 3.78
C THR A 60 -2.97 -19.67 4.02
N THR A 61 -2.07 -20.45 3.40
CA THR A 61 -1.94 -21.89 3.61
C THR A 61 -0.51 -22.17 4.07
N ALA A 62 -0.36 -22.91 5.18
CA ALA A 62 0.95 -23.21 5.77
C ALA A 62 1.88 -21.97 5.92
N GLY A 63 1.30 -20.82 6.32
CA GLY A 63 2.03 -19.56 6.51
C GLY A 63 2.33 -18.77 5.24
N VAL A 64 1.93 -19.25 4.05
CA VAL A 64 2.14 -18.55 2.76
C VAL A 64 0.87 -17.81 2.36
N LEU A 65 0.97 -16.52 2.02
CA LEU A 65 -0.14 -15.70 1.51
C LEU A 65 -0.52 -16.14 0.10
N GLU A 66 -1.75 -16.60 -0.11
CA GLU A 66 -2.24 -16.98 -1.45
C GLU A 66 -3.10 -15.87 -2.06
N LYS A 67 -3.95 -15.27 -1.22
CA LYS A 67 -4.94 -14.29 -1.65
C LYS A 67 -5.16 -13.24 -0.57
N ALA A 68 -5.37 -12.00 -1.01
CA ALA A 68 -5.89 -10.92 -0.19
C ALA A 68 -7.15 -10.35 -0.83
N VAL A 69 -8.19 -10.09 -0.04
CA VAL A 69 -9.37 -9.34 -0.46
C VAL A 69 -9.35 -8.01 0.26
N PHE A 70 -9.59 -6.91 -0.44
CA PHE A 70 -9.65 -5.58 0.18
C PHE A 70 -10.63 -4.67 -0.55
N LYS A 71 -11.20 -3.69 0.16
CA LYS A 71 -12.14 -2.74 -0.45
C LYS A 71 -11.53 -1.99 -1.62
N ASP A 72 -12.36 -1.79 -2.63
CA ASP A 72 -12.06 -0.89 -3.74
C ASP A 72 -12.33 0.55 -3.30
N GLU A 73 -11.25 1.31 -3.13
CA GLU A 73 -11.29 2.71 -2.66
C GLU A 73 -11.99 3.65 -3.65
N VAL A 74 -12.16 3.24 -4.92
CA VAL A 74 -12.86 4.02 -5.95
C VAL A 74 -14.34 3.63 -5.99
N ASN A 75 -14.63 2.34 -5.84
CA ASN A 75 -15.99 1.79 -5.88
C ASN A 75 -16.32 1.12 -4.54
N THR A 76 -16.90 1.87 -3.61
CA THR A 76 -17.09 1.44 -2.20
C THR A 76 -17.92 0.18 -1.98
N ASN A 77 -18.71 -0.25 -2.97
CA ASN A 77 -19.48 -1.49 -2.95
C ASN A 77 -18.75 -2.68 -3.59
N ALA A 78 -17.49 -2.50 -3.98
CA ALA A 78 -16.67 -3.50 -4.61
C ALA A 78 -15.43 -3.80 -3.78
N ASN A 79 -14.89 -4.99 -4.04
CA ASN A 79 -13.62 -5.45 -3.49
C ASN A 79 -12.69 -5.85 -4.62
N TYR A 80 -11.40 -5.62 -4.39
CA TYR A 80 -10.32 -6.26 -5.11
C TYR A 80 -10.02 -7.62 -4.50
N THR A 81 -9.73 -8.59 -5.37
CA THR A 81 -9.04 -9.83 -5.01
C THR A 81 -7.63 -9.76 -5.58
N GLY A 82 -6.63 -9.71 -4.69
CA GLY A 82 -5.22 -9.88 -4.97
C GLY A 82 -4.83 -11.36 -4.88
N THR A 83 -4.30 -11.95 -5.95
CA THR A 83 -3.75 -13.33 -5.97
C THR A 83 -2.24 -13.28 -6.11
N VAL A 84 -1.52 -14.10 -5.35
CA VAL A 84 -0.05 -14.09 -5.29
C VAL A 84 0.50 -15.39 -5.86
N THR A 85 1.49 -15.30 -6.76
CA THR A 85 2.22 -16.45 -7.28
C THR A 85 3.67 -16.41 -6.80
N TYR A 86 4.19 -17.58 -6.44
CA TYR A 86 5.55 -17.75 -5.95
C TYR A 86 6.38 -18.65 -6.87
N THR A 87 7.65 -18.30 -7.01
CA THR A 87 8.69 -19.19 -7.56
C THR A 87 9.82 -19.25 -6.54
N ASN A 88 10.23 -20.45 -6.12
CA ASN A 88 11.30 -20.63 -5.13
C ASN A 88 11.09 -19.79 -3.85
N LYS A 89 9.86 -19.79 -3.32
CA LYS A 89 9.44 -19.03 -2.12
C LYS A 89 9.51 -17.49 -2.25
N LYS A 90 9.74 -16.96 -3.46
CA LYS A 90 9.73 -15.51 -3.75
C LYS A 90 8.51 -15.16 -4.58
N ILE A 91 7.89 -14.02 -4.31
CA ILE A 91 6.75 -13.55 -5.10
C ILE A 91 7.23 -13.17 -6.50
N THR A 92 6.59 -13.74 -7.53
CA THR A 92 6.90 -13.46 -8.94
C THR A 92 5.72 -12.91 -9.73
N ASN A 93 4.50 -13.01 -9.20
CA ASN A 93 3.36 -12.33 -9.79
C ASN A 93 2.35 -11.92 -8.71
N ILE A 94 1.72 -10.76 -8.90
CA ILE A 94 0.54 -10.36 -8.13
C ILE A 94 -0.52 -9.83 -9.09
N LYS A 95 -1.72 -10.40 -9.02
CA LYS A 95 -2.87 -9.98 -9.82
C LYS A 95 -3.98 -9.43 -8.94
N PHE A 96 -4.42 -8.22 -9.20
CA PHE A 96 -5.56 -7.59 -8.53
C PHE A 96 -6.73 -7.46 -9.50
N VAL A 97 -7.87 -8.04 -9.12
CA VAL A 97 -9.11 -7.97 -9.90
C VAL A 97 -10.22 -7.39 -9.04
N SER A 98 -10.81 -6.27 -9.48
CA SER A 98 -12.00 -5.72 -8.82
C SER A 98 -13.24 -6.45 -9.26
N THR A 99 -14.20 -6.54 -8.34
CA THR A 99 -15.58 -6.97 -8.63
C THR A 99 -16.37 -5.88 -9.35
N ALA A 100 -15.95 -4.61 -9.30
CA ALA A 100 -16.52 -3.54 -10.11
C ALA A 100 -15.92 -3.56 -11.53
N SER A 101 -16.78 -3.61 -12.54
CA SER A 101 -16.35 -3.59 -13.94
C SER A 101 -15.70 -2.28 -14.36
N THR A 102 -16.00 -1.16 -13.68
CA THR A 102 -15.43 0.16 -13.95
C THR A 102 -14.04 0.36 -13.38
N SER A 103 -13.63 -0.48 -12.43
CA SER A 103 -12.33 -0.41 -11.79
C SER A 103 -11.22 -0.96 -12.68
N MET A 104 -10.00 -0.49 -12.43
CA MET A 104 -8.82 -1.02 -13.10
C MET A 104 -8.45 -2.38 -12.52
N ASN A 105 -8.10 -3.34 -13.37
CA ASN A 105 -7.43 -4.57 -12.92
C ASN A 105 -5.94 -4.45 -13.20
N TYR A 106 -5.12 -5.07 -12.35
CA TYR A 106 -3.68 -4.98 -12.43
C TYR A 106 -3.05 -6.36 -12.41
N THR A 107 -2.07 -6.60 -13.27
CA THR A 107 -1.21 -7.79 -13.20
C THR A 107 0.23 -7.33 -13.17
N PHE A 108 0.94 -7.65 -12.09
CA PHE A 108 2.35 -7.35 -11.92
C PHE A 108 3.16 -8.61 -12.10
N ASP A 109 4.11 -8.60 -13.03
CA ASP A 109 5.14 -9.62 -13.15
C ASP A 109 6.42 -9.11 -12.50
N ILE A 110 6.92 -9.85 -11.52
CA ILE A 110 7.93 -9.40 -10.56
C ILE A 110 9.18 -10.25 -10.71
N THR A 111 10.32 -9.58 -10.90
CA THR A 111 11.64 -10.22 -10.82
C THR A 111 12.22 -9.93 -9.43
N PRO A 112 12.35 -10.94 -8.54
CA PRO A 112 12.97 -10.73 -7.25
C PRO A 112 14.50 -10.76 -7.34
N ASP A 113 15.18 -10.03 -6.46
CA ASP A 113 16.63 -10.11 -6.29
C ASP A 113 17.06 -11.37 -5.51
N GLY A 114 18.37 -11.54 -5.30
CA GLY A 114 18.93 -12.63 -4.52
C GLY A 114 18.39 -12.71 -3.08
N LYS A 115 18.07 -11.57 -2.47
CA LYS A 115 17.58 -11.40 -1.09
C LYS A 115 16.05 -11.50 -0.97
N GLY A 116 15.33 -11.59 -2.08
CA GLY A 116 13.87 -11.65 -2.12
C GLY A 116 13.18 -10.28 -2.16
N ASN A 117 13.93 -9.18 -2.32
CA ASN A 117 13.36 -7.87 -2.63
C ASN A 117 12.89 -7.84 -4.09
N ILE A 118 12.09 -6.84 -4.44
CA ILE A 118 11.66 -6.62 -5.82
C ILE A 118 12.79 -5.91 -6.56
N TYR A 119 13.41 -6.54 -7.55
CA TYR A 119 14.45 -5.90 -8.36
C TYR A 119 13.81 -5.02 -9.46
N ASN A 120 12.89 -5.61 -10.22
CA ASN A 120 12.07 -4.92 -11.20
C ASN A 120 10.69 -5.58 -11.29
N ALA A 121 9.75 -4.88 -11.92
CA ALA A 121 8.47 -5.44 -12.28
C ALA A 121 7.94 -4.83 -13.58
N SER A 122 7.06 -5.53 -14.27
CA SER A 122 6.17 -4.93 -15.28
C SER A 122 4.74 -4.96 -14.76
N CYS A 123 3.89 -4.09 -15.30
CA CYS A 123 2.47 -4.08 -14.97
C CYS A 123 1.60 -3.94 -16.22
N VAL A 124 0.55 -4.73 -16.28
CA VAL A 124 -0.56 -4.53 -17.21
C VAL A 124 -1.78 -4.08 -16.40
N ALA A 125 -2.19 -2.84 -16.62
CA ALA A 125 -3.38 -2.24 -16.03
C ALA A 125 -4.49 -2.12 -17.07
N THR A 126 -5.56 -2.91 -16.92
CA THR A 126 -6.71 -2.89 -17.83
C THR A 126 -7.83 -2.04 -17.24
N SER A 127 -8.49 -1.25 -18.08
CA SER A 127 -9.66 -0.46 -17.72
C SER A 127 -10.72 -0.57 -18.82
N VAL A 128 -12.00 -0.47 -18.46
CA VAL A 128 -13.09 -0.28 -19.43
C VAL A 128 -12.95 1.04 -20.20
N ASN A 129 -12.26 2.03 -19.63
CA ASN A 129 -11.84 3.21 -20.35
C ASN A 129 -10.44 2.95 -20.95
N ALA A 130 -10.40 2.65 -22.25
CA ALA A 130 -9.15 2.37 -22.96
C ALA A 130 -8.10 3.49 -22.81
N GLY A 131 -8.53 4.75 -22.65
CA GLY A 131 -7.63 5.89 -22.42
C GLY A 131 -6.95 5.89 -21.05
N ALA A 132 -7.45 5.12 -20.09
CA ALA A 132 -6.87 4.96 -18.76
C ALA A 132 -6.05 3.66 -18.60
N ALA A 133 -6.21 2.70 -19.51
CA ALA A 133 -5.42 1.48 -19.52
C ALA A 133 -3.95 1.77 -19.85
N TYR A 134 -3.04 0.96 -19.30
CA TYR A 134 -1.61 1.11 -19.55
C TYR A 134 -0.83 -0.19 -19.38
N VAL A 135 0.32 -0.23 -20.02
CA VAL A 135 1.40 -1.17 -19.70
C VAL A 135 2.55 -0.35 -19.13
N SER A 136 3.26 -0.87 -18.14
CA SER A 136 4.36 -0.15 -17.51
C SER A 136 5.50 -1.05 -17.05
N ASP A 137 6.64 -0.40 -16.83
CA ASP A 137 7.86 -1.02 -16.31
C ASP A 137 8.32 -0.24 -15.09
N LEU A 138 8.68 -0.97 -14.04
CA LEU A 138 8.99 -0.46 -12.71
C LEU A 138 10.43 -0.84 -12.34
N ALA A 139 11.23 0.17 -12.05
CA ALA A 139 12.58 0.00 -11.51
C ALA A 139 12.58 0.34 -10.01
N PHE A 140 13.14 -0.55 -9.20
CA PHE A 140 13.24 -0.41 -7.75
C PHE A 140 14.69 -0.11 -7.37
N THR A 141 14.91 0.90 -6.57
CA THR A 141 16.24 1.31 -6.11
C THR A 141 16.32 1.18 -4.60
N TYR A 142 17.39 0.55 -4.12
CA TYR A 142 17.64 0.33 -2.72
C TYR A 142 18.92 1.05 -2.30
N ASP A 143 18.98 1.49 -1.04
CA ASP A 143 20.24 1.93 -0.44
C ASP A 143 21.14 0.75 -0.04
N THR A 144 22.32 1.06 0.49
CA THR A 144 23.30 0.05 0.94
C THR A 144 22.83 -0.77 2.13
N ALA A 145 21.87 -0.26 2.91
CA ALA A 145 21.22 -0.98 4.02
C ALA A 145 20.05 -1.87 3.54
N GLY A 146 19.70 -1.82 2.26
CA GLY A 146 18.60 -2.59 1.67
C GLY A 146 17.22 -1.95 1.84
N LYS A 147 17.14 -0.65 2.15
CA LYS A 147 15.88 0.09 2.21
C LYS A 147 15.50 0.58 0.82
N LEU A 148 14.23 0.43 0.44
CA LEU A 148 13.71 0.86 -0.85
C LEU A 148 13.64 2.39 -0.87
N THR A 149 14.50 3.07 -1.62
CA THR A 149 14.56 4.54 -1.65
C THR A 149 13.75 5.14 -2.79
N LYS A 150 13.56 4.40 -3.88
CA LYS A 150 12.85 4.88 -5.06
C LYS A 150 12.18 3.75 -5.83
N VAL A 151 10.98 4.02 -6.34
CA VAL A 151 10.36 3.25 -7.44
C VAL A 151 10.03 4.20 -8.56
N LEU A 152 10.59 3.95 -9.75
CA LEU A 152 10.24 4.68 -10.97
C LEU A 152 9.46 3.76 -11.90
N GLU A 153 8.21 4.12 -12.15
CA GLU A 153 7.35 3.49 -13.13
C GLU A 153 7.27 4.36 -14.39
N LYS A 154 7.53 3.76 -15.56
CA LYS A 154 7.26 4.39 -16.87
C LYS A 154 6.09 3.68 -17.52
N ARG A 155 5.09 4.45 -17.96
CA ARG A 155 3.83 3.93 -18.50
C ARG A 155 3.65 4.26 -19.97
N LYS A 156 3.07 3.31 -20.68
CA LYS A 156 2.50 3.39 -22.03
C LYS A 156 0.98 3.49 -21.88
N VAL A 157 0.47 4.71 -21.77
CA VAL A 157 -0.95 4.96 -21.44
C VAL A 157 -1.78 5.16 -22.71
N GLY A 158 -3.00 4.62 -22.74
CA GLY A 158 -3.97 4.91 -23.80
C GLY A 158 -3.68 4.21 -25.12
N GLY A 159 -3.07 3.02 -25.09
CA GLY A 159 -2.74 2.24 -26.28
C GLY A 159 -1.53 2.75 -27.07
N ILE A 160 -0.78 3.72 -26.53
CA ILE A 160 0.45 4.23 -27.13
C ILE A 160 1.58 3.21 -26.94
N THR A 161 2.43 3.02 -27.95
CA THR A 161 3.54 2.05 -27.91
C THR A 161 4.79 2.57 -27.20
N ALA A 162 4.98 3.89 -27.18
CA ALA A 162 6.06 4.57 -26.46
C ALA A 162 5.64 4.97 -25.04
N TYR A 163 6.61 5.02 -24.11
CA TYR A 163 6.34 5.55 -22.78
C TYR A 163 6.03 7.04 -22.87
N ASN A 164 4.97 7.48 -22.19
CA ASN A 164 4.50 8.87 -22.22
C ASN A 164 4.25 9.44 -20.82
N VAL A 165 4.10 8.59 -19.80
CA VAL A 165 3.82 8.99 -18.42
C VAL A 165 4.81 8.34 -17.48
N PHE A 166 5.14 9.00 -16.38
CA PHE A 166 5.87 8.41 -15.26
C PHE A 166 5.11 8.53 -13.95
N VAL A 167 5.39 7.60 -13.03
CA VAL A 167 5.10 7.73 -11.60
C VAL A 167 6.38 7.42 -10.85
N GLU A 168 6.84 8.37 -10.05
CA GLU A 168 7.99 8.22 -9.16
C GLU A 168 7.51 8.22 -7.71
N ASN A 169 7.93 7.22 -6.95
CA ASN A 169 7.74 7.13 -5.51
C ASN A 169 9.11 7.27 -4.85
N LEU A 170 9.33 8.32 -4.07
CA LEU A 170 10.54 8.52 -3.28
C LEU A 170 10.24 8.26 -1.81
N PHE A 171 11.01 7.38 -1.20
CA PHE A 171 10.79 6.90 0.16
C PHE A 171 11.80 7.53 1.11
N THR A 172 11.31 8.01 2.25
CA THR A 172 12.14 8.39 3.39
C THR A 172 11.80 7.51 4.59
N TYR A 173 12.77 7.33 5.48
CA TYR A 173 12.68 6.40 6.60
C TYR A 173 12.92 7.10 7.94
N SER A 174 12.24 6.60 8.97
CA SER A 174 12.56 6.83 10.38
C SER A 174 12.92 5.49 11.00
N GLY A 175 14.21 5.28 11.26
CA GLY A 175 14.72 3.94 11.54
C GLY A 175 14.42 2.98 10.39
N GLU A 176 13.73 1.87 10.69
CA GLU A 176 13.31 0.85 9.70
C GLU A 176 11.93 1.11 9.08
N ASN A 177 11.22 2.13 9.55
CA ASN A 177 9.86 2.43 9.14
C ASN A 177 9.82 3.44 7.99
N ILE A 178 8.94 3.23 7.01
CA ILE A 178 8.69 4.20 5.93
C ILE A 178 8.00 5.42 6.56
N ALA A 179 8.71 6.54 6.63
CA ALA A 179 8.23 7.77 7.26
C ALA A 179 7.46 8.66 6.28
N GLN A 180 7.85 8.66 5.01
CA GLN A 180 7.12 9.36 3.97
C GLN A 180 7.33 8.70 2.61
N VAL A 181 6.32 8.80 1.76
CA VAL A 181 6.44 8.57 0.33
C VAL A 181 5.99 9.82 -0.42
N THR A 182 6.91 10.42 -1.17
CA THR A 182 6.60 11.49 -2.13
C THR A 182 6.31 10.86 -3.47
N VAL A 183 5.10 11.07 -3.98
CA VAL A 183 4.64 10.54 -5.27
C VAL A 183 4.57 11.66 -6.29
N SER A 184 5.33 11.52 -7.37
CA SER A 184 5.35 12.48 -8.48
C SER A 184 4.85 11.79 -9.74
N LYS A 185 3.81 12.34 -10.36
CA LYS A 185 3.21 11.81 -11.60
C LYS A 185 3.20 12.88 -12.67
N GLY A 186 3.77 12.58 -13.83
CA GLY A 186 3.86 13.54 -14.93
C GLY A 186 4.12 12.86 -16.27
N MET A 187 4.52 13.68 -17.24
CA MET A 187 4.90 13.24 -18.57
C MET A 187 6.37 12.90 -18.64
N LEU A 188 6.72 11.97 -19.54
CA LEU A 188 8.10 11.80 -19.96
C LEU A 188 8.44 12.86 -21.01
N ASP A 189 9.70 13.29 -21.05
CA ASP A 189 10.23 14.11 -22.14
C ASP A 189 10.49 13.27 -23.40
N ILE A 190 10.98 13.92 -24.45
CA ILE A 190 11.30 13.28 -25.74
C ILE A 190 12.38 12.19 -25.62
N ASN A 191 13.21 12.23 -24.58
CA ASN A 191 14.27 11.26 -24.30
C ASN A 191 13.78 10.13 -23.38
N GLY A 192 12.49 10.10 -23.00
CA GLY A 192 11.93 9.12 -22.08
C GLY A 192 12.38 9.32 -20.63
N THR A 193 12.79 10.54 -20.25
CA THR A 193 13.17 10.93 -18.88
C THR A 193 11.99 11.63 -18.19
N PRO A 194 11.78 11.44 -16.87
CA PRO A 194 10.75 12.18 -16.13
C PRO A 194 10.86 13.69 -16.31
N ASN A 195 9.83 14.31 -16.91
CA ASN A 195 9.74 15.76 -17.01
C ASN A 195 9.06 16.32 -15.76
N MET A 196 9.87 16.68 -14.77
CA MET A 196 9.39 17.16 -13.47
C MET A 196 8.60 18.48 -13.55
N ALA A 197 8.75 19.28 -14.62
CA ALA A 197 7.93 20.48 -14.82
C ALA A 197 6.45 20.17 -15.06
N THR A 198 6.13 18.93 -15.44
CA THR A 198 4.75 18.44 -15.63
C THR A 198 4.25 17.65 -14.42
N ALA A 199 5.07 17.45 -13.40
CA ALA A 199 4.77 16.56 -12.30
C ALA A 199 3.72 17.17 -11.36
N VAL A 200 2.71 16.37 -11.07
CA VAL A 200 1.79 16.58 -9.97
C VAL A 200 2.28 15.76 -8.79
N VAL A 201 2.44 16.41 -7.64
CA VAL A 201 3.08 15.82 -6.46
C VAL A 201 2.06 15.58 -5.33
N SER A 202 2.14 14.42 -4.70
CA SER A 202 1.45 14.08 -3.46
C SER A 202 2.45 13.58 -2.43
N LYS A 203 2.15 13.76 -1.14
CA LYS A 203 2.98 13.24 -0.05
C LYS A 203 2.13 12.43 0.91
N TYR A 204 2.62 11.25 1.26
CA TYR A 204 2.00 10.35 2.21
C TYR A 204 2.97 10.16 3.36
N SER A 205 2.72 10.82 4.49
CA SER A 205 3.57 10.77 5.68
C SER A 205 2.96 9.84 6.73
N PHE A 206 3.80 9.00 7.31
CA PHE A 206 3.46 8.05 8.37
C PHE A 206 4.42 8.32 9.52
N GLN A 207 3.89 8.84 10.61
CA GLN A 207 4.67 9.53 11.63
C GLN A 207 4.46 8.89 13.01
N ASN A 208 5.40 9.21 13.91
CA ASN A 208 5.32 8.87 15.32
C ASN A 208 5.07 7.37 15.52
N TYR A 209 5.87 6.54 14.84
CA TYR A 209 5.77 5.09 14.98
C TYR A 209 5.93 4.69 16.45
N ASP A 210 5.10 3.77 16.90
CA ASP A 210 5.34 3.09 18.17
C ASP A 210 6.43 2.02 18.03
N THR A 211 6.71 1.33 19.13
CA THR A 211 7.72 0.28 19.19
C THR A 211 7.17 -1.13 19.01
N GLN A 212 5.85 -1.27 18.80
CA GLN A 212 5.17 -2.55 18.74
C GLN A 212 5.14 -3.10 17.30
N LYS A 213 4.85 -4.40 17.15
CA LYS A 213 4.89 -5.04 15.83
C LYS A 213 3.71 -4.58 14.98
N SER A 214 3.97 -4.33 13.71
CA SER A 214 2.93 -4.13 12.72
C SER A 214 2.15 -5.44 12.51
N PRO A 215 0.80 -5.40 12.36
CA PRO A 215 0.01 -6.60 12.07
C PRO A 215 0.42 -7.21 10.72
N TYR A 216 0.81 -6.33 9.78
CA TYR A 216 1.21 -6.67 8.43
C TYR A 216 2.62 -7.27 8.34
N SER A 217 3.43 -7.18 9.40
CA SER A 217 4.76 -7.82 9.45
C SER A 217 4.70 -9.35 9.40
N THR A 218 3.51 -9.93 9.65
CA THR A 218 3.25 -11.37 9.53
C THR A 218 3.01 -11.84 8.10
N LEU A 219 2.96 -10.91 7.14
CA LEU A 219 2.67 -11.15 5.74
C LEU A 219 3.81 -10.64 4.84
N PRO A 220 3.94 -11.12 3.59
CA PRO A 220 5.08 -10.79 2.74
C PRO A 220 5.17 -9.29 2.40
N LYS A 221 6.25 -8.62 2.81
CA LYS A 221 6.53 -7.22 2.50
C LYS A 221 6.38 -6.84 1.01
N PRO A 222 6.84 -7.65 0.02
CA PRO A 222 6.66 -7.31 -1.40
C PRO A 222 5.21 -7.13 -1.82
N PHE A 223 4.26 -7.85 -1.19
CA PHE A 223 2.83 -7.70 -1.47
C PHE A 223 2.35 -6.28 -1.11
N PHE A 224 2.71 -5.78 0.07
CA PHE A 224 2.31 -4.43 0.51
C PHE A 224 3.02 -3.32 -0.25
N ILE A 225 4.26 -3.54 -0.70
CA ILE A 225 4.93 -2.60 -1.60
C ILE A 225 4.12 -2.48 -2.90
N ILE A 226 3.84 -3.58 -3.59
CA ILE A 226 3.08 -3.55 -4.86
C ILE A 226 1.66 -2.98 -4.66
N ARG A 227 0.95 -3.41 -3.60
CA ARG A 227 -0.38 -2.86 -3.26
C ARG A 227 -0.32 -1.36 -2.99
N GLY A 228 0.73 -0.91 -2.31
CA GLY A 228 0.98 0.49 -2.01
C GLY A 228 1.34 1.32 -3.25
N LEU A 229 1.92 0.74 -4.29
CA LEU A 229 2.13 1.45 -5.56
C LEU A 229 0.80 1.76 -6.29
N ILE A 230 -0.27 0.99 -6.03
CA ILE A 230 -1.63 1.28 -6.51
C ILE A 230 -2.29 2.37 -5.64
N SER A 231 -2.19 2.26 -4.32
CA SER A 231 -2.69 3.28 -3.37
C SER A 231 -1.63 3.58 -2.30
N PRO A 232 -0.87 4.67 -2.45
CA PRO A 232 0.30 4.98 -1.62
C PRO A 232 0.01 5.15 -0.13
N GLY A 233 -1.24 5.45 0.25
CA GLY A 233 -1.68 5.51 1.65
C GLY A 233 -1.49 4.21 2.44
N HIS A 234 -1.25 3.08 1.76
CA HIS A 234 -1.01 1.77 2.36
C HIS A 234 0.47 1.40 2.47
N LEU A 235 1.41 2.24 2.01
CA LEU A 235 2.84 1.87 1.99
C LEU A 235 3.42 1.69 3.40
N TYR A 236 2.82 2.29 4.44
CA TYR A 236 3.20 2.02 5.84
C TYR A 236 3.02 0.55 6.25
N LYS A 237 2.20 -0.23 5.55
CA LYS A 237 2.00 -1.66 5.84
C LYS A 237 3.25 -2.49 5.55
N ALA A 238 4.20 -1.95 4.80
CA ALA A 238 5.53 -2.54 4.60
C ALA A 238 6.53 -2.19 5.72
N SER A 239 6.13 -1.39 6.71
CA SER A 239 6.93 -1.03 7.88
C SER A 239 6.79 -2.08 9.00
N PRO A 240 7.85 -2.30 9.81
CA PRO A 240 7.81 -3.23 10.93
C PRO A 240 6.97 -2.76 12.12
N ASN A 241 6.72 -1.46 12.28
CA ASN A 241 5.93 -0.89 13.39
C ASN A 241 4.66 -0.17 12.90
N ASN A 242 3.83 0.31 13.83
CA ASN A 242 2.58 1.01 13.53
C ASN A 242 2.75 2.53 13.62
N PRO A 243 2.35 3.32 12.59
CA PRO A 243 2.31 4.77 12.71
C PRO A 243 1.17 5.18 13.65
N THR A 244 1.41 6.15 14.53
CA THR A 244 0.35 6.77 15.36
C THR A 244 -0.21 8.05 14.73
N SER A 245 0.33 8.45 13.57
CA SER A 245 -0.17 9.57 12.79
C SER A 245 0.02 9.33 11.29
N LYS A 246 -1.00 9.66 10.50
CA LYS A 246 -0.96 9.63 9.03
C LYS A 246 -1.35 11.00 8.51
N TYR A 247 -0.44 11.63 7.76
CA TYR A 247 -0.66 12.95 7.16
C TYR A 247 -0.50 12.86 5.65
N PHE A 248 -1.58 13.13 4.92
CA PHE A 248 -1.61 13.07 3.46
C PHE A 248 -1.80 14.45 2.87
N GLN A 249 -0.86 14.86 2.04
CA GLN A 249 -0.91 16.09 1.27
C GLN A 249 -1.12 15.74 -0.20
N LEU A 250 -2.36 15.87 -0.67
CA LEU A 250 -2.71 15.68 -2.06
C LEU A 250 -2.50 16.98 -2.86
N PRO A 251 -2.54 16.92 -4.21
CA PRO A 251 -2.38 18.12 -5.02
C PRO A 251 -3.52 19.10 -4.77
N SER A 252 -3.21 20.40 -4.82
CA SER A 252 -4.21 21.47 -4.74
C SER A 252 -5.34 21.24 -5.76
N PRO A 253 -6.62 21.48 -5.40
CA PRO A 253 -7.10 22.17 -4.19
C PRO A 253 -7.43 21.25 -3.00
N ALA A 254 -7.05 19.98 -3.02
CA ALA A 254 -7.37 19.06 -1.93
C ALA A 254 -6.72 19.52 -0.61
N ALA A 255 -7.52 19.65 0.45
CA ALA A 255 -7.03 19.95 1.78
C ALA A 255 -6.20 18.76 2.30
N PRO A 256 -5.07 19.00 2.99
CA PRO A 256 -4.34 17.93 3.63
C PRO A 256 -5.20 17.24 4.69
N VAL A 257 -5.02 15.93 4.81
CA VAL A 257 -5.75 15.11 5.78
C VAL A 257 -4.77 14.59 6.82
N ASN A 258 -5.11 14.76 8.10
CA ASN A 258 -4.36 14.20 9.21
C ASN A 258 -5.23 13.22 9.99
N THR A 259 -4.67 12.12 10.43
CA THR A 259 -5.37 11.09 11.20
C THR A 259 -4.46 10.52 12.25
N ALA A 260 -4.81 10.76 13.50
CA ALA A 260 -4.17 10.13 14.65
C ALA A 260 -4.64 8.68 14.79
N GLN A 261 -3.75 7.81 15.24
CA GLN A 261 -4.02 6.39 15.49
C GLN A 261 -3.50 6.00 16.87
N THR A 262 -4.26 5.19 17.57
CA THR A 262 -3.89 4.67 18.90
C THR A 262 -4.24 3.19 18.95
N TYR A 263 -3.33 2.33 19.40
CA TYR A 263 -3.52 0.88 19.31
C TYR A 263 -3.58 0.23 20.70
N SER A 264 -4.38 -0.82 20.84
CA SER A 264 -4.23 -1.83 21.90
C SER A 264 -3.55 -3.07 21.35
N TYR A 265 -2.84 -3.79 22.22
CA TYR A 265 -1.94 -4.88 21.82
C TYR A 265 -2.25 -6.17 22.55
N ASP A 266 -1.96 -7.28 21.90
CA ASP A 266 -1.85 -8.56 22.58
C ASP A 266 -0.48 -8.71 23.28
N GLN A 267 -0.29 -9.83 23.98
CA GLN A 267 0.94 -10.17 24.69
C GLN A 267 2.17 -10.36 23.81
N GLN A 268 1.95 -10.65 22.53
CA GLN A 268 3.03 -10.88 21.58
C GLN A 268 3.45 -9.56 20.90
N GLY A 269 2.82 -8.45 21.26
CA GLY A 269 3.06 -7.11 20.73
C GLY A 269 2.37 -6.85 19.38
N TYR A 270 1.37 -7.64 19.01
CA TYR A 270 0.56 -7.42 17.80
C TYR A 270 -0.71 -6.64 18.14
N PRO A 271 -1.13 -5.67 17.32
CA PRO A 271 -2.29 -4.86 17.65
C PRO A 271 -3.57 -5.69 17.55
N LEU A 272 -4.48 -5.49 18.49
CA LEU A 272 -5.84 -6.07 18.47
C LEU A 272 -6.83 -5.06 17.91
N VAL A 273 -6.73 -3.80 18.34
CA VAL A 273 -7.64 -2.73 17.92
C VAL A 273 -6.86 -1.43 17.71
N GLU A 274 -7.14 -0.71 16.64
CA GLU A 274 -6.87 0.74 16.54
C GLU A 274 -8.12 1.48 17.03
N LYS A 275 -7.97 2.22 18.13
CA LYS A 275 -9.06 2.76 18.95
C LYS A 275 -9.79 3.92 18.27
N ASN A 276 -9.11 4.77 17.49
CA ASN A 276 -9.71 6.00 16.95
C ASN A 276 -10.67 5.73 15.79
N GLN A 277 -10.36 4.73 14.96
CA GLN A 277 -11.20 4.32 13.82
C GLN A 277 -11.88 2.98 14.05
N ASN A 278 -11.75 2.38 15.23
CA ASN A 278 -12.31 1.09 15.58
C ASN A 278 -11.92 -0.01 14.56
N ILE A 279 -10.63 -0.04 14.21
CA ILE A 279 -10.07 -1.06 13.31
C ILE A 279 -9.70 -2.27 14.15
N VAL A 280 -10.32 -3.42 13.90
CA VAL A 280 -10.01 -4.67 14.58
C VAL A 280 -9.11 -5.53 13.70
N PHE A 281 -8.04 -6.06 14.29
CA PHE A 281 -7.12 -6.99 13.66
C PHE A 281 -7.35 -8.41 14.19
N THR A 282 -7.63 -9.34 13.28
CA THR A 282 -7.87 -10.75 13.62
C THR A 282 -6.75 -11.61 13.05
N TYR A 283 -6.19 -12.46 13.91
CA TYR A 283 -5.10 -13.36 13.58
C TYR A 283 -5.58 -14.81 13.65
N LYS A 284 -4.89 -15.67 12.90
CA LYS A 284 -4.93 -17.12 13.14
C LYS A 284 -3.55 -17.60 13.59
N ASN A 285 -3.54 -18.68 14.35
CA ASN A 285 -2.32 -19.37 14.71
C ASN A 285 -1.88 -20.27 13.55
N LEU A 286 -0.57 -20.42 13.38
CA LEU A 286 0.06 -21.37 12.46
C LEU A 286 0.43 -22.67 13.17
#